data_AF-A0A0S4R3N5-F1
#
_entry.id   AF-A0A0S4R3N5-F1
#
_cell.length_a   1.000
_cell.length_b   1.000
_cell.length_c   1.000
_cell.angle_alpha   90.00
_cell.angle_beta   90.00
_cell.angle_gamma   90.00
#
_symmetry.space_group_name_H-M   'P 1'
#
loop_
_entity.id
_entity.type
_entity.pdbx_description
1 polymer ?
#
loop_
_entity_poly.entity_id
_entity_poly.type
_entity_poly.pdbx_seq_one_letter_code
_entity_poly.pdbx_strand_id
1 'polypeptide(L)'
;MIITNNNSTPNTQINQKDEKKDLSSPKTIFKKDSAHPTELSEIDVKLNQITNKLLDQLKANNDGNFKPQVLNQAKNAQVAPNFAKDVVDLINSIKSDPNLSKFATKLEEFLKPIEQIKNADLASNIKNSGVMLEAKVSEALRKESLPTSIKELLSLMKKVQGNELKQSFLELAKNENSDIQKSFDNLKLILENAKTKNLNVINNSNLKPLLNLGKSIENAIKFLDKSANLLSNEQATQSLNKTNTSQNIQTKISSTVKALDFVQNLLQKTQSQVEKINFELPNLKNVKSIKNELINITNNISKQINTLKDSLGITKANTLSNLMSLEQSSTLIERLMNAISTDANNTNLQEKLSLAAKKLSSIINYFDKNANEAKQNLVQINHLSKLTKKATLDIPNITPNNIDESLKALSNDVKATLLNLKEATQNGANLNNINQNVNRLLTQIEMHQLMSFAGNSIQTYLPYVWDGLDSSSVAFKQGKSKFYAKIDLNFIKYGSVSVILGLFDGKFIDIMISTGKEDFKDIILNSSKELKTAITNLGLIISSFSLTHKAKFEPYNEQKPFDLGFSVKA
;
A
#
# COMPACT_ATOMS: atom_id res chain seq x y z
N MET A 1 -57.10 5.44 17.16
CA MET A 1 -57.80 5.48 18.46
C MET A 1 -58.79 4.33 18.44
N ILE A 2 -58.61 3.32 19.32
CA ILE A 2 -59.57 2.24 19.69
C ILE A 2 -59.90 1.23 18.56
N ILE A 3 -59.93 -0.11 18.68
CA ILE A 3 -59.53 -1.17 19.65
C ILE A 3 -59.76 -2.51 18.89
N THR A 4 -58.88 -3.50 19.11
CA THR A 4 -59.06 -4.99 19.09
C THR A 4 -59.77 -5.71 17.92
N ASN A 5 -59.23 -6.86 17.48
CA ASN A 5 -59.72 -8.14 18.05
C ASN A 5 -58.80 -9.35 17.78
N ASN A 6 -58.76 -10.20 18.81
CA ASN A 6 -58.15 -11.51 18.90
C ASN A 6 -58.76 -12.49 17.87
N ASN A 7 -57.99 -13.49 17.43
CA ASN A 7 -58.24 -14.86 17.92
C ASN A 7 -57.18 -15.88 17.49
N SER A 8 -57.00 -16.76 18.46
CA SER A 8 -56.14 -17.93 18.62
C SER A 8 -56.39 -19.09 17.66
N THR A 9 -55.30 -19.81 17.41
CA THR A 9 -55.14 -21.19 16.87
C THR A 9 -56.14 -22.23 17.42
N PRO A 10 -56.38 -23.34 16.71
CA PRO A 10 -55.60 -24.56 16.99
C PRO A 10 -55.25 -25.47 15.79
N ASN A 11 -54.20 -26.27 16.02
CA ASN A 11 -53.71 -27.43 15.30
C ASN A 11 -54.78 -28.39 14.74
N THR A 12 -54.50 -28.99 13.56
CA THR A 12 -54.61 -30.46 13.40
C THR A 12 -53.64 -30.96 12.32
N GLN A 13 -52.83 -31.97 12.70
CA GLN A 13 -52.04 -32.82 11.81
C GLN A 13 -52.95 -33.73 10.97
N ILE A 14 -52.66 -33.91 9.68
CA ILE A 14 -52.97 -35.16 8.96
C ILE A 14 -51.81 -35.48 8.00
N ASN A 15 -51.18 -36.64 8.24
CA ASN A 15 -50.29 -37.34 7.33
C ASN A 15 -51.08 -37.89 6.12
N GLN A 16 -50.59 -37.71 4.90
CA GLN A 16 -50.71 -38.74 3.85
C GLN A 16 -49.42 -38.82 3.03
N LYS A 17 -48.90 -40.05 2.94
CA LYS A 17 -47.86 -40.49 2.01
C LYS A 17 -48.44 -40.52 0.60
N ASP A 18 -47.65 -40.13 -0.39
CA ASP A 18 -47.63 -40.82 -1.68
C ASP A 18 -46.24 -40.74 -2.32
N GLU A 19 -45.77 -41.90 -2.78
CA GLU A 19 -44.51 -42.13 -3.47
C GLU A 19 -44.59 -41.67 -4.94
N LYS A 20 -43.50 -41.06 -5.47
CA LYS A 20 -42.86 -41.51 -6.72
C LYS A 20 -41.59 -40.70 -7.10
N LYS A 21 -40.49 -41.45 -7.18
CA LYS A 21 -39.36 -41.42 -8.14
C LYS A 21 -38.58 -40.11 -8.40
N ASP A 22 -37.48 -40.01 -7.65
CA ASP A 22 -36.08 -39.90 -8.10
C ASP A 22 -35.78 -39.37 -9.53
N LEU A 23 -35.14 -38.19 -9.58
CA LEU A 23 -34.10 -37.88 -10.57
C LEU A 23 -33.00 -37.06 -9.85
N SER A 24 -31.79 -37.58 -9.91
CA SER A 24 -30.60 -37.18 -9.17
C SER A 24 -30.16 -35.73 -9.44
N SER A 25 -29.97 -34.97 -8.37
CA SER A 25 -29.22 -33.71 -8.33
C SER A 25 -28.08 -33.82 -7.30
N PRO A 26 -26.92 -33.18 -7.53
CA PRO A 26 -25.72 -33.41 -6.74
C PRO A 26 -25.87 -32.89 -5.31
N LYS A 27 -25.51 -33.75 -4.34
CA LYS A 27 -25.52 -33.48 -2.90
C LYS A 27 -24.87 -32.12 -2.56
N THR A 28 -25.67 -31.20 -2.05
CA THR A 28 -25.22 -29.98 -1.39
C THR A 28 -24.51 -30.35 -0.08
N ILE A 29 -23.27 -29.88 0.09
CA ILE A 29 -22.37 -30.15 1.22
C ILE A 29 -22.78 -29.38 2.50
N PHE A 30 -23.96 -28.74 2.51
CA PHE A 30 -24.45 -27.99 3.67
C PHE A 30 -25.80 -28.54 4.13
N LYS A 31 -25.77 -29.70 4.82
CA LYS A 31 -26.85 -30.06 5.75
C LYS A 31 -26.57 -29.37 7.09
N LYS A 32 -27.56 -28.60 7.53
CA LYS A 32 -27.57 -27.85 8.78
C LYS A 32 -28.00 -28.79 9.89
N ASP A 33 -27.07 -29.54 10.47
CA ASP A 33 -27.35 -30.33 11.66
C ASP A 33 -27.16 -29.47 12.92
N SER A 34 -28.20 -29.48 13.74
CA SER A 34 -28.35 -28.77 15.00
C SER A 34 -27.39 -29.31 16.07
N ALA A 35 -26.38 -28.52 16.46
CA ALA A 35 -25.53 -28.78 17.62
C ALA A 35 -26.05 -28.05 18.87
N HIS A 36 -25.94 -28.72 20.01
CA HIS A 36 -26.21 -28.18 21.36
C HIS A 36 -25.44 -26.87 21.62
N PRO A 37 -26.03 -25.89 22.34
CA PRO A 37 -25.37 -24.62 22.62
C PRO A 37 -24.32 -24.81 23.72
N THR A 38 -23.05 -24.87 23.32
CA THR A 38 -21.91 -24.64 24.20
C THR A 38 -21.93 -23.16 24.61
N GLU A 39 -21.89 -22.85 25.90
CA GLU A 39 -21.87 -21.46 26.41
C GLU A 39 -20.67 -20.70 25.84
N LEU A 40 -20.91 -19.93 24.78
CA LEU A 40 -19.98 -18.99 24.18
C LEU A 40 -19.74 -17.83 25.16
N SER A 41 -18.53 -17.30 25.22
CA SER A 41 -18.29 -16.06 25.98
C SER A 41 -19.15 -14.93 25.42
N GLU A 42 -19.53 -13.96 26.26
CA GLU A 42 -20.38 -12.83 25.85
C GLU A 42 -19.79 -12.05 24.65
N ILE A 43 -18.45 -12.02 24.56
CA ILE A 43 -17.71 -11.40 23.46
C ILE A 43 -17.89 -12.20 22.16
N ASP A 44 -17.77 -13.53 22.21
CA ASP A 44 -17.92 -14.39 21.03
C ASP A 44 -19.34 -14.34 20.46
N VAL A 45 -20.35 -14.31 21.35
CA VAL A 45 -21.75 -14.15 20.95
C VAL A 45 -21.96 -12.81 20.25
N LYS A 46 -21.43 -11.71 20.80
CA LYS A 46 -21.54 -10.38 20.20
C LYS A 46 -20.84 -10.30 18.85
N LEU A 47 -19.63 -10.84 18.71
CA LEU A 47 -18.89 -10.86 17.44
C LEU A 47 -19.65 -11.63 16.37
N ASN A 48 -20.15 -12.83 16.68
CA ASN A 48 -20.91 -13.64 15.72
C ASN A 48 -22.24 -12.99 15.32
N GLN A 49 -22.95 -12.36 16.27
CA GLN A 49 -24.17 -11.60 15.96
C GLN A 49 -23.89 -10.42 15.03
N ILE A 50 -22.78 -9.71 15.24
CA ILE A 50 -22.36 -8.59 14.38
C ILE A 50 -22.04 -9.11 12.98
N THR A 51 -21.17 -10.12 12.85
CA THR A 51 -20.78 -10.70 11.54
C THR A 51 -22.00 -11.16 10.75
N ASN A 52 -22.91 -11.92 11.38
CA ASN A 52 -24.11 -12.43 10.72
C ASN A 52 -25.08 -11.31 10.31
N LYS A 53 -25.37 -10.36 11.23
CA LYS A 53 -26.19 -9.19 10.89
C LYS A 53 -25.63 -8.44 9.70
N LEU A 54 -24.32 -8.25 9.67
CA LEU A 54 -23.64 -7.47 8.65
C LEU A 54 -23.57 -8.21 7.31
N LEU A 55 -23.40 -9.53 7.33
CA LEU A 55 -23.40 -10.39 6.15
C LEU A 55 -24.81 -10.47 5.53
N ASP A 56 -25.85 -10.69 6.32
CA ASP A 56 -27.24 -10.76 5.86
C ASP A 56 -27.67 -9.43 5.24
N GLN A 57 -27.26 -8.34 5.88
CA GLN A 57 -27.46 -6.99 5.39
C GLN A 57 -26.73 -6.68 4.07
N LEU A 58 -25.50 -7.17 3.90
CA LEU A 58 -24.76 -7.03 2.63
C LEU A 58 -25.34 -7.90 1.50
N LYS A 59 -25.95 -9.04 1.84
CA LYS A 59 -26.67 -9.89 0.87
C LYS A 59 -28.02 -9.30 0.45
N ALA A 60 -28.65 -8.50 1.32
CA ALA A 60 -30.00 -8.01 1.12
C ALA A 60 -30.11 -6.73 0.27
N ASN A 61 -29.05 -5.95 0.02
CA ASN A 61 -29.15 -4.68 -0.72
C ASN A 61 -27.89 -4.29 -1.52
N ASN A 62 -28.09 -3.91 -2.80
CA ASN A 62 -27.05 -3.37 -3.70
C ASN A 62 -26.96 -1.82 -3.69
N ASP A 63 -27.75 -1.11 -2.89
CA ASP A 63 -27.82 0.35 -2.91
C ASP A 63 -26.68 1.02 -2.14
N GLY A 64 -26.04 2.00 -2.79
CA GLY A 64 -24.74 2.59 -2.42
C GLY A 64 -24.65 3.35 -1.09
N ASN A 65 -25.78 3.63 -0.41
CA ASN A 65 -25.80 4.33 0.88
C ASN A 65 -25.64 3.39 2.11
N PHE A 66 -25.64 2.08 1.90
CA PHE A 66 -25.63 1.09 2.97
C PHE A 66 -24.21 0.75 3.49
N LYS A 67 -23.22 0.76 2.59
CA LYS A 67 -21.80 0.45 2.90
C LYS A 67 -21.18 1.32 4.01
N PRO A 68 -21.43 2.64 4.12
CA PRO A 68 -20.84 3.49 5.16
C PRO A 68 -21.35 3.17 6.57
N GLN A 69 -22.64 2.86 6.73
CA GLN A 69 -23.25 2.56 8.03
C GLN A 69 -22.78 1.19 8.57
N VAL A 70 -22.72 0.20 7.68
CA VAL A 70 -22.17 -1.14 7.95
C VAL A 70 -20.68 -1.08 8.30
N LEU A 71 -19.91 -0.28 7.57
CA LEU A 71 -18.50 -0.07 7.85
C LEU A 71 -18.29 0.56 9.23
N ASN A 72 -19.15 1.49 9.64
CA ASN A 72 -19.08 2.09 10.98
C ASN A 72 -19.41 1.08 12.10
N GLN A 73 -20.40 0.19 11.89
CA GLN A 73 -20.74 -0.84 12.87
C GLN A 73 -19.65 -1.92 13.01
N ALA A 74 -19.07 -2.39 11.90
CA ALA A 74 -17.92 -3.30 11.94
C ALA A 74 -16.66 -2.68 12.54
N LYS A 75 -16.45 -1.38 12.34
CA LYS A 75 -15.32 -0.64 12.93
C LYS A 75 -15.48 -0.43 14.43
N ASN A 76 -16.69 -0.11 14.88
CA ASN A 76 -17.02 0.06 16.30
C ASN A 76 -17.00 -1.28 17.07
N ALA A 77 -17.09 -2.41 16.37
CA ALA A 77 -17.02 -3.73 16.97
C ALA A 77 -15.64 -4.09 17.54
N GLN A 78 -14.61 -3.23 17.37
CA GLN A 78 -13.23 -3.46 17.81
C GLN A 78 -12.83 -4.91 17.55
N VAL A 79 -12.66 -5.28 16.26
CA VAL A 79 -12.09 -6.58 15.87
C VAL A 79 -10.94 -6.87 16.81
N ALA A 80 -11.05 -7.98 17.56
CA ALA A 80 -10.23 -8.21 18.75
C ALA A 80 -8.75 -7.92 18.45
N PRO A 81 -8.06 -7.25 19.38
CA PRO A 81 -7.09 -6.24 19.01
C PRO A 81 -5.84 -6.83 18.33
N ASN A 82 -5.42 -8.05 18.69
CA ASN A 82 -4.20 -8.66 18.17
C ASN A 82 -4.38 -10.14 17.82
N PHE A 83 -4.72 -10.41 16.55
CA PHE A 83 -4.82 -11.74 15.98
C PHE A 83 -3.56 -12.60 16.24
N ALA A 84 -2.36 -12.02 16.08
CA ALA A 84 -1.12 -12.76 16.27
C ALA A 84 -0.97 -13.27 17.71
N LYS A 85 -1.32 -12.45 18.71
CA LYS A 85 -1.33 -12.85 20.12
C LYS A 85 -2.36 -13.95 20.39
N ASP A 86 -3.58 -13.81 19.86
CA ASP A 86 -4.62 -14.83 20.01
C ASP A 86 -4.20 -16.18 19.39
N VAL A 87 -3.46 -16.16 18.28
CA VAL A 87 -2.88 -17.38 17.70
C VAL A 87 -1.78 -17.97 18.58
N VAL A 88 -0.93 -17.16 19.22
CA VAL A 88 0.06 -17.65 20.21
C VAL A 88 -0.63 -18.35 21.38
N ASP A 89 -1.70 -17.77 21.92
CA ASP A 89 -2.46 -18.35 23.02
C ASP A 89 -3.12 -19.67 22.61
N LEU A 90 -3.65 -19.74 21.38
CA LEU A 90 -4.17 -20.99 20.80
C LEU A 90 -3.06 -22.04 20.65
N ILE A 91 -1.89 -21.66 20.10
CA ILE A 91 -0.73 -22.55 19.95
C ILE A 91 -0.35 -23.16 21.30
N ASN A 92 -0.23 -22.34 22.34
CA ASN A 92 0.12 -22.81 23.69
C ASN A 92 -0.93 -23.77 24.26
N SER A 93 -2.20 -23.58 23.90
CA SER A 93 -3.30 -24.45 24.33
C SER A 93 -3.35 -25.81 23.61
N ILE A 94 -2.84 -25.90 22.37
CA ILE A 94 -2.92 -27.12 21.55
C ILE A 94 -1.59 -27.88 21.42
N LYS A 95 -0.45 -27.26 21.79
CA LYS A 95 0.89 -27.87 21.73
C LYS A 95 1.01 -29.15 22.55
N SER A 96 0.31 -29.22 23.68
CA SER A 96 0.38 -30.35 24.61
C SER A 96 -0.44 -31.56 24.15
N ASP A 97 -1.33 -31.40 23.16
CA ASP A 97 -2.15 -32.49 22.63
C ASP A 97 -1.43 -33.16 21.43
N PRO A 98 -1.11 -34.47 21.50
CA PRO A 98 -0.44 -35.18 20.42
C PRO A 98 -1.15 -35.09 19.07
N ASN A 99 -2.49 -35.07 19.06
CA ASN A 99 -3.30 -35.04 17.84
C ASN A 99 -3.41 -33.63 17.23
N LEU A 100 -3.22 -32.60 18.05
CA LEU A 100 -3.31 -31.20 17.62
C LEU A 100 -1.96 -30.52 17.41
N SER A 101 -0.87 -31.12 17.90
CA SER A 101 0.51 -30.64 17.78
C SER A 101 0.90 -30.23 16.35
N LYS A 102 0.46 -30.98 15.33
CA LYS A 102 0.69 -30.65 13.91
C LYS A 102 0.11 -29.29 13.49
N PHE A 103 -1.03 -28.89 14.07
CA PHE A 103 -1.64 -27.59 13.81
C PHE A 103 -0.88 -26.49 14.55
N ALA A 104 -0.33 -26.79 15.74
CA ALA A 104 0.53 -25.87 16.47
C ALA A 104 1.75 -25.49 15.63
N THR A 105 2.49 -26.48 15.13
CA THR A 105 3.66 -26.26 14.26
C THR A 105 3.31 -25.44 13.04
N LYS A 106 2.17 -25.74 12.40
CA LYS A 106 1.71 -24.99 11.22
C LYS A 106 1.33 -23.55 11.54
N LEU A 107 0.68 -23.30 12.68
CA LEU A 107 0.35 -21.94 13.11
C LEU A 107 1.59 -21.13 13.49
N GLU A 108 2.63 -21.77 14.04
CA GLU A 108 3.92 -21.13 14.31
C GLU A 108 4.62 -20.66 13.04
N GLU A 109 4.53 -21.40 11.93
CA GLU A 109 5.11 -20.98 10.64
C GLU A 109 4.54 -19.64 10.13
N PHE A 110 3.30 -19.30 10.51
CA PHE A 110 2.66 -18.04 10.14
C PHE A 110 3.05 -16.87 11.05
N LEU A 111 3.48 -17.15 12.27
CA LEU A 111 3.82 -16.15 13.27
C LEU A 111 5.33 -15.95 13.30
N LYS A 112 5.80 -14.89 12.64
CA LYS A 112 7.21 -14.48 12.75
C LYS A 112 7.36 -13.39 13.81
N PRO A 113 8.46 -13.39 14.60
CA PRO A 113 8.84 -12.24 15.39
C PRO A 113 9.06 -11.02 14.50
N ILE A 114 8.63 -9.84 14.94
CA ILE A 114 8.76 -8.60 14.16
C ILE A 114 10.22 -8.27 13.83
N GLU A 115 11.17 -8.69 14.68
CA GLU A 115 12.61 -8.48 14.50
C GLU A 115 13.16 -9.23 13.28
N GLN A 116 12.46 -10.28 12.84
CA GLN A 116 12.84 -11.09 11.68
C GLN A 116 12.13 -10.65 10.40
N ILE A 117 11.47 -9.49 10.39
CA ILE A 117 10.76 -8.99 9.22
C ILE A 117 11.71 -8.84 8.03
N LYS A 118 11.38 -9.52 6.93
CA LYS A 118 12.06 -9.38 5.65
C LYS A 118 11.05 -8.89 4.61
N ASN A 119 11.45 -7.96 3.75
CA ASN A 119 10.59 -7.39 2.72
C ASN A 119 9.93 -8.46 1.81
N ALA A 120 10.63 -9.56 1.53
CA ALA A 120 10.11 -10.66 0.72
C ALA A 120 8.97 -11.44 1.40
N ASP A 121 8.97 -11.52 2.72
CA ASP A 121 8.07 -12.40 3.49
C ASP A 121 6.75 -11.70 3.87
N LEU A 122 6.74 -10.36 3.99
CA LEU A 122 5.53 -9.62 4.37
C LEU A 122 4.39 -9.82 3.37
N ALA A 123 4.68 -9.75 2.08
CA ALA A 123 3.66 -9.91 1.04
C ALA A 123 3.06 -11.33 1.03
N SER A 124 3.89 -12.36 1.22
CA SER A 124 3.40 -13.75 1.32
C SER A 124 2.58 -13.96 2.59
N ASN A 125 3.01 -13.40 3.72
CA ASN A 125 2.29 -13.53 4.99
C ASN A 125 0.93 -12.83 4.94
N ILE A 126 0.86 -11.63 4.35
CA ILE A 126 -0.43 -10.95 4.11
C ILE A 126 -1.31 -11.79 3.17
N LYS A 127 -0.75 -12.34 2.09
CA LYS A 127 -1.49 -13.22 1.17
C LYS A 127 -2.03 -14.45 1.89
N ASN A 128 -1.31 -15.00 2.87
CA ASN A 128 -1.65 -16.20 3.63
C ASN A 128 -2.38 -15.94 4.97
N SER A 129 -2.79 -14.70 5.23
CA SER A 129 -3.56 -14.30 6.42
C SER A 129 -4.99 -14.89 6.48
N GLY A 130 -5.40 -15.69 5.50
CA GLY A 130 -6.76 -16.23 5.43
C GLY A 130 -7.84 -15.26 5.01
N VAL A 131 -7.60 -13.95 5.05
CA VAL A 131 -8.52 -12.95 4.50
C VAL A 131 -8.74 -13.16 2.99
N MET A 132 -7.78 -13.74 2.28
CA MET A 132 -7.86 -13.98 0.83
C MET A 132 -8.17 -15.44 0.47
N LEU A 133 -8.56 -16.29 1.42
CA LEU A 133 -8.73 -17.73 1.18
C LEU A 133 -9.72 -18.02 0.06
N GLU A 134 -10.90 -17.40 0.05
CA GLU A 134 -11.94 -17.63 -0.96
C GLU A 134 -11.49 -17.18 -2.36
N ALA A 135 -10.71 -16.10 -2.43
CA ALA A 135 -10.11 -15.65 -3.68
C ALA A 135 -9.06 -16.65 -4.19
N LYS A 136 -8.25 -17.24 -3.29
CA LYS A 136 -7.31 -18.31 -3.64
C LYS A 136 -8.02 -19.58 -4.07
N VAL A 137 -9.13 -19.95 -3.43
CA VAL A 137 -9.94 -21.11 -3.84
C VAL A 137 -10.51 -20.86 -5.24
N SER A 138 -11.06 -19.66 -5.50
CA SER A 138 -11.51 -19.29 -6.84
C SER A 138 -10.40 -19.35 -7.89
N GLU A 139 -9.16 -18.95 -7.52
CA GLU A 139 -7.99 -19.06 -8.39
C GLU A 139 -7.58 -20.52 -8.62
N ALA A 140 -7.60 -21.36 -7.58
CA ALA A 140 -7.33 -22.80 -7.64
C ALA A 140 -8.36 -23.57 -8.48
N LEU A 141 -9.58 -23.06 -8.63
CA LEU A 141 -10.61 -23.65 -9.47
C LEU A 141 -10.51 -23.24 -10.95
N ARG A 142 -9.53 -22.41 -11.32
CA ARG A 142 -9.29 -22.07 -12.74
C ARG A 142 -8.70 -23.28 -13.47
N LYS A 143 -9.03 -23.40 -14.76
CA LYS A 143 -8.53 -24.47 -15.64
C LYS A 143 -7.02 -24.42 -15.87
N GLU A 144 -6.44 -23.22 -15.86
CA GLU A 144 -5.04 -22.97 -16.18
C GLU A 144 -4.37 -22.15 -15.08
N SER A 145 -3.11 -22.49 -14.80
CA SER A 145 -2.24 -21.70 -13.94
C SER A 145 -1.51 -20.66 -14.79
N LEU A 146 -1.79 -19.39 -14.51
CA LEU A 146 -1.11 -18.29 -15.19
C LEU A 146 0.17 -17.89 -14.44
N PRO A 147 1.31 -17.74 -15.14
CA PRO A 147 2.52 -17.13 -14.59
C PRO A 147 2.27 -15.75 -13.97
N THR A 148 3.05 -15.39 -12.95
CA THR A 148 2.92 -14.13 -12.23
C THR A 148 3.04 -12.91 -13.15
N SER A 149 3.94 -12.94 -14.14
CA SER A 149 4.10 -11.87 -15.13
C SER A 149 2.84 -11.62 -15.96
N ILE A 150 2.13 -12.69 -16.34
CA ILE A 150 0.86 -12.62 -17.09
C ILE A 150 -0.25 -12.08 -16.18
N LYS A 151 -0.33 -12.54 -14.92
CA LYS A 151 -1.27 -12.01 -13.93
C LYS A 151 -1.04 -10.51 -13.67
N GLU A 152 0.21 -10.10 -13.50
CA GLU A 152 0.62 -8.70 -13.35
C GLU A 152 0.25 -7.87 -14.57
N LEU A 153 0.54 -8.37 -15.77
CA LEU A 153 0.19 -7.71 -17.04
C LEU A 153 -1.32 -7.49 -17.15
N LEU A 154 -2.12 -8.54 -16.97
CA LEU A 154 -3.59 -8.45 -17.04
C LEU A 154 -4.16 -7.49 -15.98
N SER A 155 -3.59 -7.50 -14.78
CA SER A 155 -3.95 -6.57 -13.70
C SER A 155 -3.63 -5.13 -14.10
N LEU A 156 -2.46 -4.87 -14.68
CA LEU A 156 -2.06 -3.54 -15.12
C LEU A 156 -2.90 -3.06 -16.32
N MET A 157 -3.20 -3.94 -17.27
CA MET A 157 -4.07 -3.64 -18.42
C MET A 157 -5.48 -3.21 -17.97
N LYS A 158 -6.07 -3.92 -16.99
CA LYS A 158 -7.38 -3.56 -16.41
C LYS A 158 -7.39 -2.20 -15.71
N LYS A 159 -6.22 -1.71 -15.30
CA LYS A 159 -6.04 -0.50 -14.49
C LYS A 159 -5.53 0.70 -15.28
N VAL A 160 -5.36 0.58 -16.59
CA VAL A 160 -4.94 1.71 -17.44
C VAL A 160 -5.95 2.86 -17.35
N GLN A 161 -5.42 4.08 -17.25
CA GLN A 161 -6.24 5.29 -17.17
C GLN A 161 -6.67 5.83 -18.54
N GLY A 162 -5.91 5.56 -19.61
CA GLY A 162 -6.21 6.03 -20.96
C GLY A 162 -7.39 5.28 -21.59
N ASN A 163 -8.48 6.01 -21.89
CA ASN A 163 -9.69 5.44 -22.50
C ASN A 163 -9.43 4.73 -23.82
N GLU A 164 -8.59 5.29 -24.69
CA GLU A 164 -8.25 4.68 -25.98
C GLU A 164 -7.55 3.33 -25.81
N LEU A 165 -6.50 3.27 -24.96
CA LEU A 165 -5.80 2.03 -24.64
C LEU A 165 -6.74 0.99 -24.03
N LYS A 166 -7.66 1.43 -23.15
CA LYS A 166 -8.68 0.55 -22.57
C LYS A 166 -9.58 -0.06 -23.64
N GLN A 167 -10.02 0.73 -24.63
CA GLN A 167 -10.81 0.21 -25.75
C GLN A 167 -10.01 -0.76 -26.61
N SER A 168 -8.75 -0.43 -26.94
CA SER A 168 -7.88 -1.36 -27.69
C SER A 168 -7.66 -2.68 -26.96
N PHE A 169 -7.57 -2.68 -25.62
CA PHE A 169 -7.51 -3.92 -24.83
C PHE A 169 -8.82 -4.70 -24.82
N LEU A 170 -9.97 -4.01 -24.83
CA LEU A 170 -11.28 -4.66 -24.94
C LEU A 170 -11.47 -5.29 -26.33
N GLU A 171 -11.05 -4.62 -27.39
CA GLU A 171 -11.04 -5.16 -28.75
C GLU A 171 -10.12 -6.39 -28.86
N LEU A 172 -8.93 -6.31 -28.27
CA LEU A 172 -8.00 -7.44 -28.20
C LEU A 172 -8.63 -8.66 -27.49
N ALA A 173 -9.42 -8.42 -26.43
CA ALA A 173 -10.07 -9.47 -25.66
C ALA A 173 -11.29 -10.11 -26.35
N LYS A 174 -11.91 -9.42 -27.33
CA LYS A 174 -13.07 -9.95 -28.08
C LYS A 174 -12.70 -10.95 -29.17
N ASN A 175 -11.42 -11.05 -29.52
CA ASN A 175 -10.94 -12.01 -30.51
C ASN A 175 -10.74 -13.39 -29.88
N GLU A 176 -11.84 -14.13 -29.68
CA GLU A 176 -11.86 -15.44 -29.00
C GLU A 176 -11.04 -16.53 -29.72
N ASN A 177 -10.72 -16.34 -31.01
CA ASN A 177 -10.02 -17.31 -31.86
C ASN A 177 -8.55 -16.94 -32.18
N SER A 178 -7.97 -15.93 -31.52
CA SER A 178 -6.58 -15.57 -31.78
C SER A 178 -5.60 -16.45 -31.00
N ASP A 179 -4.63 -17.04 -31.71
CA ASP A 179 -3.43 -17.65 -31.12
C ASP A 179 -2.79 -16.69 -30.09
N ILE A 180 -2.44 -17.22 -28.91
CA ILE A 180 -1.90 -16.47 -27.76
C ILE A 180 -0.70 -15.62 -28.19
N GLN A 181 0.19 -16.19 -29.03
CA GLN A 181 1.37 -15.47 -29.51
C GLN A 181 0.97 -14.25 -30.35
N LYS A 182 0.00 -14.42 -31.25
CA LYS A 182 -0.55 -13.31 -32.05
C LYS A 182 -1.23 -12.25 -31.18
N SER A 183 -1.92 -12.64 -30.11
CA SER A 183 -2.50 -11.68 -29.15
C SER A 183 -1.42 -10.84 -28.47
N PHE A 184 -0.30 -11.45 -28.08
CA PHE A 184 0.83 -10.73 -27.47
C PHE A 184 1.56 -9.82 -28.47
N ASP A 185 1.70 -10.24 -29.72
CA ASP A 185 2.30 -9.40 -30.77
C ASP A 185 1.39 -8.22 -31.13
N ASN A 186 0.08 -8.43 -31.21
CA ASN A 186 -0.90 -7.35 -31.32
C ASN A 186 -0.84 -6.40 -30.12
N LEU A 187 -0.69 -6.91 -28.90
CA LEU A 187 -0.51 -6.09 -27.71
C LEU A 187 0.77 -5.23 -27.80
N LYS A 188 1.89 -5.79 -28.26
CA LYS A 188 3.13 -5.02 -28.47
C LYS A 188 2.90 -3.89 -29.48
N LEU A 189 2.20 -4.17 -30.59
CA LEU A 189 1.88 -3.17 -31.61
C LEU A 189 1.00 -2.04 -31.04
N ILE A 190 -0.05 -2.39 -30.29
CA ILE A 190 -0.92 -1.41 -29.60
C ILE A 190 -0.10 -0.52 -28.67
N LEU A 191 0.82 -1.10 -27.89
CA LEU A 191 1.65 -0.36 -26.96
C LEU A 191 2.66 0.56 -27.67
N GLU A 192 3.32 0.12 -28.73
CA GLU A 192 4.26 0.97 -29.50
C GLU A 192 3.52 2.09 -30.27
N ASN A 193 2.32 1.82 -30.80
CA ASN A 193 1.48 2.84 -31.41
C ASN A 193 1.04 3.89 -30.37
N ALA A 194 0.57 3.44 -29.21
CA ALA A 194 0.20 4.34 -28.11
C ALA A 194 1.40 5.16 -27.64
N LYS A 195 2.58 4.55 -27.51
CA LYS A 195 3.82 5.24 -27.14
C LYS A 195 4.19 6.33 -28.15
N THR A 196 4.15 6.01 -29.44
CA THR A 196 4.45 6.95 -30.53
C THR A 196 3.47 8.12 -30.52
N LYS A 197 2.17 7.83 -30.39
CA LYS A 197 1.12 8.88 -30.28
C LYS A 197 1.37 9.82 -29.10
N ASN A 198 1.64 9.28 -27.91
CA ASN A 198 1.89 10.09 -26.73
C ASN A 198 3.21 10.89 -26.83
N LEU A 199 4.26 10.32 -27.43
CA LEU A 199 5.50 11.06 -27.72
C LEU A 199 5.26 12.21 -28.69
N ASN A 200 4.43 12.02 -29.72
CA ASN A 200 4.07 13.08 -30.66
C ASN A 200 3.30 14.21 -29.96
N VAL A 201 2.34 13.90 -29.10
CA VAL A 201 1.63 14.91 -28.29
C VAL A 201 2.60 15.72 -27.43
N ILE A 202 3.55 15.07 -26.76
CA ILE A 202 4.56 15.76 -25.95
C ILE A 202 5.52 16.59 -26.81
N ASN A 203 5.94 16.06 -27.96
CA ASN A 203 6.88 16.73 -28.86
C ASN A 203 6.28 17.98 -29.50
N ASN A 204 4.98 17.97 -29.76
CA ASN A 204 4.23 19.09 -30.35
C ASN A 204 3.72 20.09 -29.30
N SER A 205 3.92 19.81 -28.01
CA SER A 205 3.54 20.72 -26.94
C SER A 205 4.44 21.94 -26.89
N ASN A 206 3.83 23.14 -26.83
CA ASN A 206 4.53 24.38 -26.56
C ASN A 206 5.19 24.41 -25.16
N LEU A 207 4.78 23.51 -24.26
CA LEU A 207 5.35 23.34 -22.91
C LEU A 207 6.37 22.20 -22.82
N LYS A 208 6.83 21.63 -23.94
CA LYS A 208 7.90 20.62 -23.97
C LYS A 208 9.12 20.98 -23.11
N PRO A 209 9.63 22.23 -23.10
CA PRO A 209 10.73 22.60 -22.21
C PRO A 209 10.39 22.38 -20.72
N LEU A 210 9.18 22.75 -20.29
CA LEU A 210 8.73 22.57 -18.90
C LEU A 210 8.48 21.11 -18.54
N LEU A 211 7.92 20.33 -19.48
CA LEU A 211 7.75 18.88 -19.32
C LEU A 211 9.08 18.18 -19.06
N ASN A 212 10.11 18.55 -19.83
CA ASN A 212 11.48 18.04 -19.68
C ASN A 212 12.12 18.51 -18.36
N LEU A 213 11.95 19.78 -17.99
CA LEU A 213 12.42 20.30 -16.71
C LEU A 213 11.78 19.57 -15.53
N GLY A 214 10.48 19.29 -15.57
CA GLY A 214 9.81 18.49 -14.57
C GLY A 214 10.45 17.11 -14.39
N LYS A 215 10.81 16.42 -15.49
CA LYS A 215 11.54 15.14 -15.44
C LYS A 215 12.94 15.30 -14.85
N SER A 216 13.66 16.37 -15.20
CA SER A 216 14.99 16.66 -14.64
C SER A 216 14.92 16.98 -13.14
N ILE A 217 13.86 17.64 -12.67
CA ILE A 217 13.65 17.94 -11.24
C ILE A 217 13.46 16.63 -10.47
N GLU A 218 12.66 15.71 -10.99
CA GLU A 218 12.50 14.38 -10.40
C GLU A 218 13.81 13.59 -10.32
N ASN A 219 14.64 13.66 -11.36
CA ASN A 219 15.95 13.03 -11.36
C ASN A 219 16.90 13.69 -10.36
N ALA A 220 16.84 15.02 -10.23
CA ALA A 220 17.62 15.77 -9.24
C ALA A 220 17.24 15.37 -7.80
N ILE A 221 15.96 15.15 -7.52
CA ILE A 221 15.48 14.63 -6.22
C ILE A 221 16.15 13.28 -5.89
N LYS A 222 16.12 12.34 -6.84
CA LYS A 222 16.77 11.03 -6.67
C LYS A 222 18.29 11.14 -6.50
N PHE A 223 18.92 12.08 -7.22
CA PHE A 223 20.35 12.29 -7.15
C PHE A 223 20.79 12.89 -5.80
N LEU A 224 20.02 13.85 -5.27
CA LEU A 224 20.24 14.42 -3.94
C LEU A 224 20.11 13.36 -2.85
N ASP A 225 19.08 12.52 -2.91
CA ASP A 225 18.91 11.45 -1.94
C ASP A 225 20.07 10.44 -1.96
N LYS A 226 20.47 10.01 -3.16
CA LYS A 226 21.64 9.14 -3.32
C LYS A 226 22.91 9.81 -2.77
N SER A 227 23.06 11.11 -2.96
CA SER A 227 24.21 11.87 -2.45
C SER A 227 24.20 11.95 -0.91
N ALA A 228 23.03 12.17 -0.30
CA ALA A 228 22.86 12.16 1.15
C ALA A 228 23.20 10.78 1.74
N ASN A 229 22.73 9.68 1.13
CA ASN A 229 23.03 8.34 1.61
C ASN A 229 24.54 8.01 1.55
N LEU A 230 25.23 8.48 0.51
CA LEU A 230 26.68 8.33 0.39
C LEU A 230 27.44 9.04 1.53
N LEU A 231 26.91 10.16 2.03
CA LEU A 231 27.47 10.93 3.15
C LEU A 231 27.11 10.31 4.51
N SER A 232 25.89 9.79 4.70
CA SER A 232 25.46 9.11 5.94
C SER A 232 26.34 7.91 6.30
N ASN A 233 26.69 7.08 5.30
CA ASN A 233 27.47 5.87 5.52
C ASN A 233 28.90 6.15 6.06
N GLU A 234 29.40 7.38 5.92
CA GLU A 234 30.72 7.77 6.43
C GLU A 234 30.73 8.19 7.90
N GLN A 235 29.60 8.67 8.47
CA GLN A 235 29.53 8.93 9.92
C GLN A 235 29.71 7.62 10.73
N ALA A 236 29.32 6.48 10.16
CA ALA A 236 29.47 5.16 10.80
C ALA A 236 30.88 4.55 10.68
N THR A 237 31.69 4.94 9.68
CA THR A 237 33.02 4.36 9.42
C THR A 237 34.19 5.15 10.01
N GLN A 238 33.93 6.20 10.80
CA GLN A 238 34.96 7.08 11.38
C GLN A 238 35.95 6.40 12.37
N SER A 239 35.79 5.11 12.68
CA SER A 239 36.59 4.44 13.73
C SER A 239 37.88 3.75 13.29
N LEU A 240 38.16 3.47 12.00
CA LEU A 240 39.17 2.43 11.68
C LEU A 240 40.28 2.69 10.64
N ASN A 241 40.34 3.76 9.82
CA ASN A 241 41.50 4.01 8.94
C ASN A 241 41.67 5.50 8.59
N LYS A 242 42.89 6.05 8.61
CA LYS A 242 43.11 7.53 8.56
C LYS A 242 43.59 8.13 7.22
N THR A 243 44.15 7.37 6.27
CA THR A 243 44.73 7.96 5.04
C THR A 243 43.86 7.78 3.77
N ASN A 244 43.25 6.61 3.55
CA ASN A 244 42.35 6.37 2.40
C ASN A 244 40.94 6.99 2.58
N THR A 245 40.57 7.32 3.81
CA THR A 245 39.23 7.79 4.19
C THR A 245 39.02 9.27 3.87
N SER A 246 40.06 10.10 3.98
CA SER A 246 39.97 11.54 3.67
C SER A 246 39.71 11.79 2.18
N GLN A 247 40.33 11.03 1.28
CA GLN A 247 40.14 11.19 -0.17
C GLN A 247 38.76 10.67 -0.62
N ASN A 248 38.25 9.59 0.00
CA ASN A 248 36.90 9.09 -0.23
C ASN A 248 35.82 10.04 0.30
N ILE A 249 36.01 10.65 1.47
CA ILE A 249 35.10 11.68 2.00
C ILE A 249 35.10 12.91 1.09
N GLN A 250 36.29 13.36 0.65
CA GLN A 250 36.43 14.51 -0.25
C GLN A 250 35.68 14.31 -1.59
N THR A 251 35.81 13.13 -2.20
CA THR A 251 35.14 12.80 -3.46
C THR A 251 33.63 12.74 -3.30
N LYS A 252 33.13 12.23 -2.17
CA LYS A 252 31.70 12.21 -1.83
C LYS A 252 31.13 13.61 -1.58
N ILE A 253 31.83 14.45 -0.81
CA ILE A 253 31.45 15.86 -0.62
C ILE A 253 31.45 16.60 -1.96
N SER A 254 32.48 16.41 -2.79
CA SER A 254 32.57 17.01 -4.12
C SER A 254 31.41 16.57 -5.03
N SER A 255 31.02 15.30 -4.99
CA SER A 255 29.87 14.78 -5.75
C SER A 255 28.54 15.40 -5.28
N THR A 256 28.41 15.64 -3.97
CA THR A 256 27.25 16.29 -3.38
C THR A 256 27.17 17.76 -3.78
N VAL A 257 28.29 18.49 -3.76
CA VAL A 257 28.35 19.89 -4.24
C VAL A 257 27.97 19.96 -5.73
N LYS A 258 28.44 19.02 -6.57
CA LYS A 258 28.03 18.93 -7.98
C LYS A 258 26.52 18.68 -8.12
N ALA A 259 25.91 17.91 -7.22
CA ALA A 259 24.46 17.72 -7.18
C ALA A 259 23.73 19.03 -6.86
N LEU A 260 24.22 19.81 -5.89
CA LEU A 260 23.68 21.12 -5.56
C LEU A 260 23.82 22.13 -6.72
N ASP A 261 24.95 22.14 -7.41
CA ASP A 261 25.17 22.94 -8.63
C ASP A 261 24.17 22.58 -9.73
N PHE A 262 23.95 21.28 -9.96
CA PHE A 262 23.00 20.80 -10.93
C PHE A 262 21.57 21.27 -10.59
N VAL A 263 21.17 21.15 -9.33
CA VAL A 263 19.86 21.62 -8.83
C VAL A 263 19.70 23.12 -9.05
N GLN A 264 20.69 23.92 -8.68
CA GLN A 264 20.63 25.38 -8.84
C GLN A 264 20.48 25.79 -10.32
N ASN A 265 21.28 25.20 -11.21
CA ASN A 265 21.16 25.46 -12.65
C ASN A 265 19.80 25.04 -13.22
N LEU A 266 19.27 23.92 -12.74
CA LEU A 266 17.96 23.42 -13.16
C LEU A 266 16.84 24.36 -12.72
N LEU A 267 16.90 24.86 -11.49
CA LEU A 267 15.95 25.79 -10.92
C LEU A 267 15.93 27.15 -11.62
N GLN A 268 17.10 27.68 -11.99
CA GLN A 268 17.21 28.88 -12.82
C GLN A 268 16.55 28.69 -14.20
N LYS A 269 16.77 27.51 -14.83
CA LYS A 269 16.12 27.15 -16.09
C LYS A 269 14.61 27.02 -15.92
N THR A 270 14.12 26.49 -14.81
CA THR A 270 12.69 26.41 -14.51
C THR A 270 12.06 27.78 -14.37
N GLN A 271 12.67 28.70 -13.62
CA GLN A 271 12.16 30.07 -13.48
C GLN A 271 12.06 30.78 -14.84
N SER A 272 13.17 30.81 -15.58
CA SER A 272 13.22 31.47 -16.90
C SER A 272 12.24 30.90 -17.92
N GLN A 273 11.93 29.60 -17.88
CA GLN A 273 10.93 29.00 -18.77
C GLN A 273 9.51 29.23 -18.30
N VAL A 274 9.25 29.26 -17.00
CA VAL A 274 7.93 29.59 -16.44
C VAL A 274 7.59 31.05 -16.71
N GLU A 275 8.54 31.96 -16.59
CA GLU A 275 8.34 33.39 -16.86
C GLU A 275 7.93 33.71 -18.30
N LYS A 276 8.30 32.84 -19.26
CA LYS A 276 7.89 32.97 -20.67
C LYS A 276 6.42 32.64 -20.93
N ILE A 277 5.72 32.01 -19.97
CA ILE A 277 4.29 31.73 -20.12
C ILE A 277 3.50 33.00 -19.77
N ASN A 278 2.48 33.30 -20.57
CA ASN A 278 1.56 34.40 -20.28
C ASN A 278 0.52 33.99 -19.22
N PHE A 279 0.59 34.60 -18.03
CA PHE A 279 -0.37 34.38 -16.93
C PHE A 279 -1.35 35.55 -16.74
N GLU A 280 -1.36 36.56 -17.61
CA GLU A 280 -2.13 37.80 -17.41
C GLU A 280 -3.60 37.72 -17.89
N LEU A 281 -4.08 36.53 -18.26
CA LEU A 281 -5.49 36.33 -18.62
C LEU A 281 -6.39 36.36 -17.35
N PRO A 282 -7.58 37.01 -17.39
CA PRO A 282 -8.44 37.24 -16.22
C PRO A 282 -8.90 35.97 -15.47
N ASN A 283 -8.96 34.84 -16.15
CA ASN A 283 -9.37 33.54 -15.63
C ASN A 283 -8.24 32.74 -14.95
N LEU A 284 -7.02 33.29 -14.84
CA LEU A 284 -5.83 32.58 -14.36
C LEU A 284 -5.47 32.82 -12.88
N LYS A 285 -6.32 33.45 -12.08
CA LYS A 285 -6.01 33.83 -10.68
C LYS A 285 -5.40 32.68 -9.86
N ASN A 286 -5.99 31.49 -9.93
CA ASN A 286 -5.50 30.31 -9.20
C ASN A 286 -4.12 29.84 -9.69
N VAL A 287 -3.87 29.91 -11.00
CA VAL A 287 -2.62 29.45 -11.61
C VAL A 287 -1.49 30.47 -11.42
N LYS A 288 -1.83 31.77 -11.36
CA LYS A 288 -0.91 32.85 -11.00
C LYS A 288 -0.40 32.69 -9.56
N SER A 289 -1.26 32.27 -8.63
CA SER A 289 -0.82 31.88 -7.27
C SER A 289 0.18 30.72 -7.30
N ILE A 290 -0.14 29.66 -8.05
CA ILE A 290 0.74 28.48 -8.18
C ILE A 290 2.10 28.87 -8.80
N LYS A 291 2.12 29.76 -9.79
CA LYS A 291 3.35 30.33 -10.37
C LYS A 291 4.18 31.04 -9.31
N ASN A 292 3.56 31.95 -8.55
CA ASN A 292 4.26 32.73 -7.53
C ASN A 292 4.83 31.83 -6.43
N GLU A 293 4.06 30.82 -6.01
CA GLU A 293 4.52 29.79 -5.07
C GLU A 293 5.71 29.00 -5.64
N LEU A 294 5.66 28.56 -6.89
CA LEU A 294 6.77 27.87 -7.55
C LEU A 294 8.04 28.74 -7.59
N ILE A 295 7.91 30.02 -7.98
CA ILE A 295 9.03 30.96 -8.02
C ILE A 295 9.60 31.17 -6.62
N ASN A 296 8.75 31.35 -5.61
CA ASN A 296 9.18 31.51 -4.22
C ASN A 296 9.93 30.28 -3.70
N ILE A 297 9.38 29.08 -3.92
CA ILE A 297 10.06 27.81 -3.57
C ILE A 297 11.42 27.73 -4.25
N THR A 298 11.48 28.06 -5.55
CA THR A 298 12.71 27.99 -6.33
C THR A 298 13.77 28.99 -5.87
N ASN A 299 13.36 30.22 -5.53
CA ASN A 299 14.23 31.23 -4.94
C ASN A 299 14.71 30.83 -3.55
N ASN A 300 13.83 30.28 -2.72
CA ASN A 300 14.18 29.82 -1.38
C ASN A 300 15.23 28.70 -1.45
N ILE A 301 15.03 27.71 -2.33
CA ILE A 301 16.03 26.67 -2.57
C ILE A 301 17.37 27.28 -3.02
N SER A 302 17.35 28.18 -4.00
CA SER A 302 18.58 28.77 -4.54
C SER A 302 19.35 29.56 -3.47
N LYS A 303 18.64 30.32 -2.63
CA LYS A 303 19.22 31.01 -1.46
C LYS A 303 19.84 30.02 -0.48
N GLN A 304 19.12 28.94 -0.14
CA GLN A 304 19.65 27.90 0.75
C GLN A 304 20.92 27.25 0.19
N ILE A 305 20.94 26.90 -1.10
CA ILE A 305 22.13 26.33 -1.76
C ILE A 305 23.30 27.31 -1.71
N ASN A 306 23.06 28.60 -1.96
CA ASN A 306 24.12 29.62 -1.89
C ASN A 306 24.65 29.78 -0.47
N THR A 307 23.78 29.93 0.53
CA THR A 307 24.18 30.01 1.94
C THR A 307 24.99 28.78 2.36
N LEU A 308 24.61 27.59 1.88
CA LEU A 308 25.38 26.37 2.12
C LEU A 308 26.76 26.48 1.47
N LYS A 309 26.86 26.79 0.19
CA LYS A 309 28.17 26.94 -0.49
C LYS A 309 29.07 27.97 0.18
N ASP A 310 28.52 29.11 0.58
CA ASP A 310 29.22 30.18 1.28
C ASP A 310 29.73 29.69 2.63
N SER A 311 28.89 29.00 3.40
CA SER A 311 29.27 28.39 4.70
C SER A 311 30.32 27.28 4.57
N LEU A 312 30.46 26.69 3.39
CA LEU A 312 31.43 25.66 3.08
C LEU A 312 32.73 26.24 2.49
N GLY A 313 32.76 27.52 2.09
CA GLY A 313 33.88 28.13 1.35
C GLY A 313 34.07 27.57 -0.06
N ILE A 314 33.08 26.83 -0.59
CA ILE A 314 33.16 26.10 -1.86
C ILE A 314 32.46 26.92 -2.93
N THR A 315 33.20 27.84 -3.56
CA THR A 315 32.65 28.67 -4.64
C THR A 315 32.58 27.91 -5.98
N LYS A 316 33.34 26.81 -6.17
CA LYS A 316 33.30 25.90 -7.33
C LYS A 316 33.69 24.46 -6.98
N ALA A 317 33.05 23.48 -7.66
CA ALA A 317 33.23 22.02 -7.49
C ALA A 317 34.67 21.47 -7.60
N ASN A 318 35.64 22.29 -8.04
CA ASN A 318 37.03 21.89 -8.28
C ASN A 318 38.03 22.46 -7.24
N THR A 319 37.56 23.21 -6.24
CA THR A 319 38.42 23.92 -5.27
C THR A 319 38.35 23.36 -3.85
N LEU A 320 37.92 22.09 -3.71
CA LEU A 320 38.01 21.38 -2.45
C LEU A 320 39.48 20.96 -2.24
N SER A 321 40.31 21.90 -1.81
CA SER A 321 41.73 21.72 -1.56
C SER A 321 41.98 20.62 -0.53
N ASN A 322 43.11 19.94 -0.69
CA ASN A 322 43.53 18.69 -0.01
C ASN A 322 43.75 18.78 1.52
N LEU A 323 43.17 19.74 2.25
CA LEU A 323 43.54 20.02 3.65
C LEU A 323 42.33 20.35 4.56
N MET A 324 41.19 19.67 4.37
CA MET A 324 40.15 19.69 5.42
C MET A 324 40.51 18.66 6.50
N SER A 325 40.59 19.09 7.75
CA SER A 325 40.74 18.16 8.88
C SER A 325 39.52 17.22 8.96
N LEU A 326 39.70 16.07 9.63
CA LEU A 326 38.63 15.08 9.80
C LEU A 326 37.42 15.66 10.55
N GLU A 327 37.67 16.52 11.54
CA GLU A 327 36.66 17.23 12.31
C GLU A 327 35.88 18.24 11.44
N GLN A 328 36.58 19.01 10.61
CA GLN A 328 35.93 19.88 9.62
C GLN A 328 35.09 19.05 8.65
N SER A 329 35.59 17.91 8.16
CA SER A 329 34.83 17.05 7.26
C SER A 329 33.56 16.48 7.91
N SER A 330 33.61 16.11 9.19
CA SER A 330 32.46 15.60 9.94
C SER A 330 31.35 16.64 10.12
N THR A 331 31.71 17.88 10.49
CA THR A 331 30.77 19.00 10.64
C THR A 331 30.18 19.44 9.30
N LEU A 332 30.96 19.38 8.22
CA LEU A 332 30.49 19.67 6.85
C LEU A 332 29.52 18.59 6.35
N ILE A 333 29.82 17.31 6.62
CA ILE A 333 28.91 16.20 6.33
C ILE A 333 27.57 16.42 7.04
N GLU A 334 27.59 16.76 8.33
CA GLU A 334 26.37 17.02 9.09
C GLU A 334 25.56 18.18 8.53
N ARG A 335 26.20 19.31 8.19
CA ARG A 335 25.54 20.46 7.56
C ARG A 335 24.95 20.13 6.18
N LEU A 336 25.68 19.39 5.34
CA LEU A 336 25.18 18.94 4.03
C LEU A 336 24.02 17.97 4.17
N MET A 337 24.11 17.05 5.13
CA MET A 337 23.03 16.12 5.43
C MET A 337 21.78 16.85 5.87
N ASN A 338 21.89 17.74 6.85
CA ASN A 338 20.76 18.54 7.33
C ASN A 338 20.20 19.47 6.24
N ALA A 339 20.99 19.89 5.25
CA ALA A 339 20.45 20.64 4.13
C ALA A 339 19.64 19.78 3.15
N ILE A 340 20.14 18.57 2.85
CA ILE A 340 19.61 17.72 1.79
C ILE A 340 18.44 16.88 2.30
N SER A 341 18.57 16.30 3.49
CA SER A 341 17.62 15.41 4.14
C SER A 341 17.65 15.60 5.67
N THR A 342 16.67 16.33 6.20
CA THR A 342 16.44 16.49 7.65
C THR A 342 15.48 15.45 8.20
N ASP A 343 15.45 15.38 9.54
CA ASP A 343 14.42 14.75 10.35
C ASP A 343 12.99 15.17 9.95
N ALA A 344 12.00 14.42 10.41
CA ALA A 344 10.59 14.68 10.19
C ALA A 344 10.16 16.10 10.61
N ASN A 345 9.23 16.69 9.87
CA ASN A 345 8.61 18.01 10.10
C ASN A 345 9.40 19.26 9.66
N ASN A 346 10.63 19.13 9.17
CA ASN A 346 11.36 20.23 8.52
C ASN A 346 11.45 20.03 7.00
N THR A 347 11.13 21.08 6.23
CA THR A 347 11.21 21.03 4.76
C THR A 347 12.66 21.13 4.28
N ASN A 348 13.29 19.98 4.06
CA ASN A 348 14.61 19.89 3.45
C ASN A 348 14.60 20.20 1.94
N LEU A 349 15.78 20.25 1.33
CA LEU A 349 15.94 20.54 -0.09
C LEU A 349 15.17 19.55 -0.98
N GLN A 350 15.18 18.26 -0.63
CA GLN A 350 14.49 17.19 -1.37
C GLN A 350 12.97 17.43 -1.39
N GLU A 351 12.39 17.74 -0.23
CA GLU A 351 10.96 18.02 -0.08
C GLU A 351 10.55 19.29 -0.82
N LYS A 352 11.33 20.37 -0.71
CA LYS A 352 11.11 21.62 -1.45
C LYS A 352 11.19 21.41 -2.97
N LEU A 353 12.12 20.59 -3.42
CA LEU A 353 12.27 20.24 -4.83
C LEU A 353 11.09 19.37 -5.33
N SER A 354 10.58 18.48 -4.47
CA SER A 354 9.36 17.71 -4.72
C SER A 354 8.11 18.60 -4.80
N LEU A 355 7.99 19.58 -3.91
CA LEU A 355 6.96 20.62 -3.96
C LEU A 355 7.06 21.44 -5.25
N ALA A 356 8.26 21.83 -5.67
CA ALA A 356 8.49 22.53 -6.94
C ALA A 356 8.05 21.65 -8.14
N ALA A 357 8.37 20.36 -8.13
CA ALA A 357 7.92 19.41 -9.16
C ALA A 357 6.38 19.33 -9.22
N LYS A 358 5.71 19.22 -8.07
CA LYS A 358 4.24 19.20 -7.96
C LYS A 358 3.60 20.48 -8.52
N LYS A 359 4.14 21.65 -8.15
CA LYS A 359 3.62 22.95 -8.61
C LYS A 359 3.86 23.15 -10.10
N LEU A 360 5.04 22.79 -10.62
CA LEU A 360 5.33 22.79 -12.05
C LEU A 360 4.38 21.87 -12.83
N SER A 361 4.15 20.65 -12.32
CA SER A 361 3.19 19.72 -12.93
C SER A 361 1.76 20.30 -12.94
N SER A 362 1.38 21.06 -11.91
CA SER A 362 0.06 21.71 -11.84
C SER A 362 -0.07 22.81 -12.89
N ILE A 363 0.99 23.61 -13.11
CA ILE A 363 1.03 24.62 -14.18
C ILE A 363 0.91 23.95 -15.54
N ILE A 364 1.71 22.90 -15.81
CA ILE A 364 1.65 22.16 -17.08
C ILE A 364 0.26 21.58 -17.29
N ASN A 365 -0.33 20.95 -16.27
CA ASN A 365 -1.66 20.35 -16.37
C ASN A 365 -2.76 21.39 -16.68
N TYR A 366 -2.60 22.63 -16.22
CA TYR A 366 -3.55 23.69 -16.52
C TYR A 366 -3.46 24.16 -17.98
N PHE A 367 -2.24 24.44 -18.46
CA PHE A 367 -2.04 25.02 -19.79
C PHE A 367 -2.02 23.98 -20.92
N ASP A 368 -1.60 22.75 -20.63
CA ASP A 368 -1.51 21.66 -21.59
C ASP A 368 -1.81 20.31 -20.91
N LYS A 369 -3.09 20.15 -20.54
CA LYS A 369 -3.61 18.93 -19.94
C LYS A 369 -3.30 17.70 -20.81
N ASN A 370 -3.43 17.82 -22.13
CA ASN A 370 -3.20 16.73 -23.07
C ASN A 370 -1.74 16.25 -23.05
N ALA A 371 -0.77 17.16 -23.05
CA ALA A 371 0.64 16.78 -22.96
C ALA A 371 1.01 16.23 -21.57
N ASN A 372 0.39 16.74 -20.50
CA ASN A 372 0.57 16.19 -19.16
C ASN A 372 0.01 14.76 -19.05
N GLU A 373 -1.21 14.53 -19.52
CA GLU A 373 -1.82 13.19 -19.59
C GLU A 373 -0.99 12.26 -20.46
N ALA A 374 -0.49 12.74 -21.61
CA ALA A 374 0.37 11.95 -22.48
C ALA A 374 1.68 11.52 -21.79
N LYS A 375 2.28 12.41 -21.00
CA LYS A 375 3.45 12.09 -20.17
C LYS A 375 3.13 11.00 -19.14
N GLN A 376 1.98 11.08 -18.47
CA GLN A 376 1.56 10.07 -17.49
C GLN A 376 1.26 8.73 -18.15
N ASN A 377 0.58 8.75 -19.31
CA ASN A 377 0.32 7.56 -20.13
C ASN A 377 1.63 6.90 -20.55
N LEU A 378 2.67 7.65 -20.95
CA LEU A 378 3.97 7.05 -21.30
C LEU A 378 4.61 6.28 -20.14
N VAL A 379 4.45 6.71 -18.90
CA VAL A 379 4.97 5.96 -17.75
C VAL A 379 4.27 4.60 -17.65
N GLN A 380 2.93 4.59 -17.75
CA GLN A 380 2.13 3.35 -17.73
C GLN A 380 2.43 2.45 -18.94
N ILE A 381 2.53 3.01 -20.15
CA ILE A 381 2.84 2.28 -21.38
C ILE A 381 4.23 1.64 -21.30
N ASN A 382 5.25 2.37 -20.83
CA ASN A 382 6.59 1.80 -20.69
C ASN A 382 6.63 0.65 -19.67
N HIS A 383 5.82 0.72 -18.61
CA HIS A 383 5.68 -0.38 -17.66
C HIS A 383 4.99 -1.58 -18.30
N LEU A 384 3.87 -1.36 -19.01
CA LEU A 384 3.18 -2.38 -19.78
C LEU A 384 4.11 -3.04 -20.80
N SER A 385 4.85 -2.28 -21.60
CA SER A 385 5.78 -2.84 -22.59
C SER A 385 6.85 -3.73 -21.97
N LYS A 386 7.37 -3.38 -20.79
CA LYS A 386 8.32 -4.23 -20.06
C LYS A 386 7.67 -5.52 -19.56
N LEU A 387 6.48 -5.41 -18.96
CA LEU A 387 5.72 -6.57 -18.50
C LEU A 387 5.27 -7.47 -19.65
N THR A 388 4.84 -6.90 -20.77
CA THR A 388 4.50 -7.65 -21.99
C THR A 388 5.68 -8.46 -22.48
N LYS A 389 6.89 -7.88 -22.52
CA LYS A 389 8.11 -8.64 -22.89
C LYS A 389 8.36 -9.81 -21.94
N LYS A 390 8.27 -9.58 -20.63
CA LYS A 390 8.44 -10.64 -19.62
C LYS A 390 7.36 -11.72 -19.75
N ALA A 391 6.10 -11.32 -19.86
CA ALA A 391 4.95 -12.21 -20.00
C ALA A 391 4.99 -13.02 -21.30
N THR A 392 5.49 -12.46 -22.41
CA THR A 392 5.71 -13.22 -23.66
C THR A 392 6.68 -14.38 -23.44
N LEU A 393 7.76 -14.18 -22.67
CA LEU A 393 8.71 -15.25 -22.35
C LEU A 393 8.10 -16.33 -21.46
N ASP A 394 7.07 -15.99 -20.69
CA ASP A 394 6.38 -16.89 -19.78
C ASP A 394 5.15 -17.58 -20.41
N ILE A 395 4.80 -17.31 -21.67
CA ILE A 395 3.69 -18.00 -22.37
C ILE A 395 3.87 -19.54 -22.34
N PRO A 396 5.07 -20.11 -22.61
CA PRO A 396 5.27 -21.56 -22.52
C PRO A 396 5.06 -22.13 -21.11
N ASN A 397 5.06 -21.29 -20.08
CA ASN A 397 4.85 -21.66 -18.68
C ASN A 397 3.36 -21.65 -18.28
N ILE A 398 2.43 -21.42 -19.22
CA ILE A 398 1.00 -21.62 -18.98
C ILE A 398 0.75 -23.13 -18.97
N THR A 399 0.44 -23.66 -17.80
CA THR A 399 0.15 -25.08 -17.62
C THR A 399 -1.30 -25.28 -17.16
N PRO A 400 -1.89 -26.46 -17.42
CA PRO A 400 -3.10 -26.87 -16.72
C PRO A 400 -2.91 -26.71 -15.22
N ASN A 401 -3.96 -26.25 -14.55
CA ASN A 401 -3.87 -26.02 -13.13
C ASN A 401 -3.73 -27.36 -12.38
N ASN A 402 -2.67 -27.51 -11.61
CA ASN A 402 -2.46 -28.71 -10.79
C ASN A 402 -3.28 -28.57 -9.51
N ILE A 403 -4.31 -29.41 -9.39
CA ILE A 403 -5.22 -29.41 -8.23
C ILE A 403 -4.44 -29.75 -6.95
N ASP A 404 -3.49 -30.68 -6.99
CA ASP A 404 -2.72 -31.09 -5.81
C ASP A 404 -1.79 -29.99 -5.30
N GLU A 405 -1.13 -29.26 -6.21
CA GLU A 405 -0.33 -28.08 -5.84
C GLU A 405 -1.20 -26.94 -5.31
N SER A 406 -2.36 -26.73 -5.93
CA SER A 406 -3.34 -25.74 -5.48
C SER A 406 -3.85 -26.06 -4.07
N LEU A 407 -4.18 -27.33 -3.79
CA LEU A 407 -4.60 -27.79 -2.47
C LEU A 407 -3.47 -27.66 -1.44
N LYS A 408 -2.21 -27.98 -1.81
CA LYS A 408 -1.05 -27.73 -0.93
C LYS A 408 -0.89 -26.26 -0.60
N ALA A 409 -1.01 -25.37 -1.58
CA ALA A 409 -0.93 -23.92 -1.38
C ALA A 409 -2.07 -23.38 -0.51
N LEU A 410 -3.30 -23.90 -0.67
CA LEU A 410 -4.43 -23.59 0.19
C LEU A 410 -4.24 -24.11 1.61
N SER A 411 -3.57 -25.25 1.77
CA SER A 411 -3.27 -25.79 3.09
C SER A 411 -2.36 -24.85 3.89
N ASN A 412 -1.49 -24.08 3.23
CA ASN A 412 -0.55 -23.13 3.84
C ASN A 412 -1.20 -21.76 4.12
N ASP A 413 -2.50 -21.75 4.37
CA ASP A 413 -3.26 -20.56 4.73
C ASP A 413 -3.75 -20.68 6.18
N VAL A 414 -3.72 -19.55 6.91
CA VAL A 414 -4.12 -19.50 8.31
C VAL A 414 -5.58 -19.92 8.49
N LYS A 415 -6.51 -19.41 7.65
CA LYS A 415 -7.93 -19.74 7.77
C LYS A 415 -8.16 -21.23 7.47
N ALA A 416 -7.48 -21.79 6.47
CA ALA A 416 -7.57 -23.22 6.18
C ALA A 416 -7.07 -24.08 7.36
N THR A 417 -5.97 -23.68 8.00
CA THR A 417 -5.43 -24.37 9.17
C THR A 417 -6.40 -24.31 10.36
N LEU A 418 -7.02 -23.15 10.61
CA LEU A 418 -8.02 -22.99 11.66
C LEU A 418 -9.31 -23.77 11.37
N LEU A 419 -9.77 -23.85 10.12
CA LEU A 419 -10.92 -24.66 9.73
C LEU A 419 -10.65 -26.16 9.97
N ASN A 420 -9.49 -26.66 9.57
CA ASN A 420 -9.10 -28.04 9.83
C ASN A 420 -8.97 -28.33 11.33
N LEU A 421 -8.45 -27.39 12.12
CA LEU A 421 -8.39 -27.50 13.58
C LEU A 421 -9.79 -27.49 14.21
N LYS A 422 -10.72 -26.69 13.68
CA LYS A 422 -12.13 -26.70 14.10
C LYS A 422 -12.75 -28.08 13.88
N GLU A 423 -12.57 -28.67 12.70
CA GLU A 423 -13.07 -30.03 12.40
C GLU A 423 -12.47 -31.08 13.35
N ALA A 424 -11.16 -31.02 13.60
CA ALA A 424 -10.49 -31.93 14.53
C ALA A 424 -10.96 -31.80 16.00
N THR A 425 -11.52 -30.65 16.37
CA THR A 425 -11.96 -30.34 17.76
C THR A 425 -13.48 -30.39 17.95
N GLN A 426 -14.26 -30.67 16.90
CA GLN A 426 -15.73 -30.69 16.96
C GLN A 426 -16.32 -31.80 17.85
N ASN A 427 -15.61 -32.92 18.01
CA ASN A 427 -16.13 -34.12 18.68
C ASN A 427 -15.29 -34.58 19.89
N GLY A 428 -14.30 -33.81 20.33
CA GLY A 428 -13.42 -34.20 21.42
C GLY A 428 -13.93 -33.76 22.78
N ALA A 429 -14.09 -34.71 23.72
CA ALA A 429 -14.32 -34.40 25.13
C ALA A 429 -13.18 -33.50 25.64
N ASN A 430 -13.50 -32.43 26.38
CA ASN A 430 -12.57 -31.42 26.91
C ASN A 430 -11.90 -30.46 25.89
N LEU A 431 -12.32 -30.44 24.61
CA LEU A 431 -11.76 -29.51 23.61
C LEU A 431 -12.65 -28.27 23.34
N ASN A 432 -13.70 -28.06 24.14
CA ASN A 432 -14.65 -26.96 23.96
C ASN A 432 -13.99 -25.57 23.98
N ASN A 433 -13.05 -25.35 24.92
CA ASN A 433 -12.33 -24.07 25.02
C ASN A 433 -11.46 -23.81 23.78
N ILE A 434 -10.83 -24.86 23.24
CA ILE A 434 -10.04 -24.76 22.00
C ILE A 434 -10.97 -24.43 20.82
N ASN A 435 -12.12 -25.11 20.71
CA ASN A 435 -13.10 -24.86 19.66
C ASN A 435 -13.65 -23.41 19.72
N GLN A 436 -13.91 -22.88 20.92
CA GLN A 436 -14.29 -21.47 21.12
C GLN A 436 -13.19 -20.52 20.64
N ASN A 437 -11.93 -20.75 21.04
CA ASN A 437 -10.80 -19.92 20.60
C ASN A 437 -10.61 -19.96 19.07
N VAL A 438 -10.77 -21.12 18.45
CA VAL A 438 -10.72 -21.28 17.00
C VAL A 438 -11.86 -20.53 16.31
N ASN A 439 -13.09 -20.63 16.83
CA ASN A 439 -14.23 -19.88 16.29
C ASN A 439 -13.99 -18.37 16.40
N ARG A 440 -13.47 -17.88 17.53
CA ARG A 440 -13.13 -16.47 17.73
C ARG A 440 -12.14 -15.98 16.66
N LEU A 441 -11.06 -16.72 16.41
CA LEU A 441 -10.08 -16.40 15.37
C LEU A 441 -10.67 -16.44 13.95
N LEU A 442 -11.52 -17.41 13.64
CA LEU A 442 -12.22 -17.49 12.35
C LEU A 442 -13.14 -16.27 12.15
N THR A 443 -13.90 -15.88 13.17
CA THR A 443 -14.76 -14.70 13.14
C THR A 443 -13.95 -13.41 12.93
N GLN A 444 -12.75 -13.31 13.51
CA GLN A 444 -11.85 -12.17 13.25
C GLN A 444 -11.46 -12.10 11.77
N ILE A 445 -11.10 -13.23 11.15
CA ILE A 445 -10.77 -13.27 9.71
C ILE A 445 -11.98 -12.88 8.86
N GLU A 446 -13.17 -13.39 9.18
CA GLU A 446 -14.41 -13.07 8.47
C GLU A 446 -14.78 -11.59 8.56
N MET A 447 -14.57 -10.95 9.71
CA MET A 447 -14.75 -9.51 9.86
C MET A 447 -13.79 -8.72 8.96
N HIS A 448 -12.53 -9.13 8.87
CA HIS A 448 -11.56 -8.54 7.93
C HIS A 448 -11.96 -8.72 6.46
N GLN A 449 -12.48 -9.89 6.09
CA GLN A 449 -13.03 -10.16 4.75
C GLN A 449 -14.22 -9.25 4.45
N LEU A 450 -15.10 -9.07 5.41
CA LEU A 450 -16.30 -8.28 5.28
C LEU A 450 -16.00 -6.79 5.12
N MET A 451 -15.09 -6.27 5.95
CA MET A 451 -14.62 -4.89 5.82
C MET A 451 -13.86 -4.67 4.51
N SER A 452 -13.09 -5.65 4.06
CA SER A 452 -12.42 -5.63 2.76
C SER A 452 -13.44 -5.48 1.61
N PHE A 453 -14.48 -6.32 1.63
CA PHE A 453 -15.55 -6.28 0.64
C PHE A 453 -16.34 -4.97 0.67
N ALA A 454 -16.77 -4.53 1.85
CA ALA A 454 -17.56 -3.30 2.02
C ALA A 454 -16.76 -2.04 1.64
N GLY A 455 -15.47 -2.01 1.97
CA GLY A 455 -14.57 -0.87 1.73
C GLY A 455 -13.94 -0.81 0.33
N ASN A 456 -14.13 -1.84 -0.50
CA ASN A 456 -13.36 -2.07 -1.72
C ASN A 456 -11.85 -1.89 -1.47
N SER A 457 -11.38 -2.55 -0.41
CA SER A 457 -10.02 -2.47 0.13
C SER A 457 -9.57 -3.86 0.57
N ILE A 458 -8.29 -4.03 0.87
CA ILE A 458 -7.79 -5.23 1.54
C ILE A 458 -7.50 -4.81 2.98
N GLN A 459 -8.34 -5.23 3.91
CA GLN A 459 -8.15 -5.02 5.34
C GLN A 459 -7.77 -6.34 6.00
N THR A 460 -6.63 -6.36 6.68
CA THR A 460 -6.07 -7.54 7.34
C THR A 460 -5.42 -7.13 8.66
N TYR A 461 -4.90 -8.10 9.40
CA TYR A 461 -4.12 -7.92 10.61
C TYR A 461 -2.61 -7.97 10.29
N LEU A 462 -1.76 -7.57 11.24
CA LEU A 462 -0.31 -7.72 11.09
C LEU A 462 0.09 -9.18 11.41
N PRO A 463 0.69 -9.94 10.46
CA PRO A 463 1.05 -11.34 10.68
C PRO A 463 2.40 -11.47 11.41
N TYR A 464 2.63 -10.66 12.43
CA TYR A 464 3.86 -10.64 13.22
C TYR A 464 3.55 -10.55 14.69
N VAL A 465 4.31 -11.30 15.48
CA VAL A 465 4.30 -11.15 16.93
C VAL A 465 5.23 -9.99 17.28
N TRP A 466 4.69 -9.02 18.01
CA TRP A 466 5.42 -7.85 18.45
C TRP A 466 5.16 -7.67 19.95
N ASP A 467 6.22 -7.74 20.74
CA ASP A 467 6.11 -7.56 22.18
C ASP A 467 5.54 -6.18 22.55
N GLY A 468 4.62 -6.17 23.52
CA GLY A 468 3.91 -4.97 23.93
C GLY A 468 2.90 -4.41 22.92
N LEU A 469 2.64 -5.08 21.79
CA LEU A 469 1.58 -4.72 20.85
C LEU A 469 0.23 -5.26 21.34
N ASP A 470 -0.64 -4.35 21.73
CA ASP A 470 -1.99 -4.66 22.17
C ASP A 470 -2.94 -4.84 20.99
N SER A 471 -2.84 -3.98 19.96
CA SER A 471 -3.66 -4.11 18.74
C SER A 471 -2.94 -3.81 17.42
N SER A 472 -3.40 -4.42 16.32
CA SER A 472 -2.90 -4.12 14.97
C SER A 472 -3.95 -4.27 13.87
N SER A 473 -3.89 -3.39 12.87
CA SER A 473 -4.69 -3.46 11.65
C SER A 473 -3.93 -2.86 10.47
N VAL A 474 -4.02 -3.49 9.31
CA VAL A 474 -3.43 -3.02 8.06
C VAL A 474 -4.50 -2.97 6.98
N ALA A 475 -4.63 -1.84 6.31
CA ALA A 475 -5.59 -1.66 5.22
C ALA A 475 -4.91 -1.11 3.96
N PHE A 476 -5.18 -1.72 2.81
CA PHE A 476 -4.74 -1.26 1.49
C PHE A 476 -5.94 -0.85 0.66
N LYS A 477 -5.88 0.32 0.03
CA LYS A 477 -6.96 0.80 -0.84
C LYS A 477 -6.39 1.41 -2.11
N GLN A 478 -6.96 1.03 -3.25
CA GLN A 478 -6.67 1.68 -4.52
C GLN A 478 -7.63 2.86 -4.73
N GLY A 479 -7.09 4.06 -4.90
CA GLY A 479 -7.82 5.25 -5.38
C GLY A 479 -7.73 5.40 -6.90
N LYS A 480 -8.25 6.51 -7.45
CA LYS A 480 -8.24 6.79 -8.90
C LYS A 480 -6.83 6.90 -9.49
N SER A 481 -5.93 7.61 -8.79
CA SER A 481 -4.55 7.87 -9.23
C SER A 481 -3.49 7.56 -8.16
N LYS A 482 -3.92 7.09 -6.98
CA LYS A 482 -3.05 6.80 -5.84
C LYS A 482 -3.35 5.43 -5.26
N PHE A 483 -2.34 4.78 -4.70
CA PHE A 483 -2.48 3.60 -3.85
C PHE A 483 -2.25 4.02 -2.40
N TYR A 484 -3.10 3.57 -1.50
CA TYR A 484 -3.02 3.92 -0.10
C TYR A 484 -2.79 2.69 0.76
N ALA A 485 -1.97 2.84 1.79
CA ALA A 485 -1.88 1.89 2.90
C ALA A 485 -2.10 2.64 4.22
N LYS A 486 -2.85 2.04 5.13
CA LYS A 486 -3.04 2.50 6.50
C LYS A 486 -2.58 1.39 7.44
N ILE A 487 -1.73 1.73 8.40
CA ILE A 487 -1.25 0.82 9.44
C ILE A 487 -1.64 1.45 10.77
N ASP A 488 -2.51 0.80 11.51
CA ASP A 488 -2.93 1.20 12.84
C ASP A 488 -2.36 0.20 13.86
N LEU A 489 -1.62 0.69 14.83
CA LEU A 489 -0.98 -0.09 15.89
C LEU A 489 -1.38 0.51 17.25
N ASN A 490 -1.54 -0.33 18.28
CA ASN A 490 -1.71 0.12 19.65
C ASN A 490 -0.70 -0.59 20.54
N PHE A 491 0.22 0.15 21.15
CA PHE A 491 1.21 -0.39 22.07
C PHE A 491 0.79 -0.14 23.52
N ILE A 492 1.01 -1.13 24.39
CA ILE A 492 0.73 -1.02 25.83
C ILE A 492 1.48 0.18 26.44
N LYS A 493 2.79 0.29 26.14
CA LYS A 493 3.65 1.35 26.69
C LYS A 493 3.53 2.67 25.92
N TYR A 494 3.52 2.62 24.59
CA TYR A 494 3.67 3.80 23.74
C TYR A 494 2.35 4.35 23.19
N GLY A 495 1.22 3.70 23.48
CA GLY A 495 -0.09 4.09 23.01
C GLY A 495 -0.30 3.83 21.52
N SER A 496 -1.31 4.46 20.95
CA SER A 496 -1.72 4.23 19.57
C SER A 496 -0.84 4.98 18.55
N VAL A 497 -0.60 4.34 17.40
CA VAL A 497 0.08 4.90 16.23
C VAL A 497 -0.72 4.61 14.98
N SER A 498 -0.86 5.61 14.13
CA SER A 498 -1.44 5.45 12.80
C SER A 498 -0.53 6.02 11.74
N VAL A 499 -0.21 5.17 10.77
CA VAL A 499 0.63 5.49 9.62
C VAL A 499 -0.24 5.43 8.38
N ILE A 500 -0.33 6.54 7.65
CA ILE A 500 -1.00 6.65 6.36
C ILE A 500 0.05 6.88 5.28
N LEU A 501 0.06 6.01 4.30
CA LEU A 501 0.94 6.03 3.14
C LEU A 501 0.11 6.26 1.88
N GLY A 502 0.53 7.19 1.03
CA GLY A 502 -0.10 7.49 -0.26
C GLY A 502 0.92 7.46 -1.39
N LEU A 503 0.91 6.40 -2.20
CA LEU A 503 1.75 6.24 -3.38
C LEU A 503 1.04 6.79 -4.63
N PHE A 504 1.68 7.68 -5.38
CA PHE A 504 1.17 8.20 -6.65
C PHE A 504 2.26 8.32 -7.72
N ASP A 505 1.84 8.34 -8.98
CA ASP A 505 2.69 8.24 -10.18
C ASP A 505 3.73 7.11 -10.12
N GLY A 506 3.41 6.03 -9.37
CA GLY A 506 4.25 4.85 -9.18
C GLY A 506 5.58 5.09 -8.46
N LYS A 507 5.84 6.30 -7.96
CA LYS A 507 7.15 6.66 -7.40
C LYS A 507 7.10 7.67 -6.26
N PHE A 508 6.07 8.50 -6.14
CA PHE A 508 5.99 9.48 -5.06
C PHE A 508 5.19 8.93 -3.89
N ILE A 509 5.68 9.09 -2.67
CA ILE A 509 5.02 8.62 -1.46
C ILE A 509 4.80 9.77 -0.48
N ASP A 510 3.54 9.99 -0.11
CA ASP A 510 3.13 10.85 1.00
C ASP A 510 3.05 9.98 2.27
N ILE A 511 3.64 10.44 3.38
CA ILE A 511 3.74 9.71 4.64
C ILE A 511 3.21 10.60 5.75
N MET A 512 2.21 10.10 6.48
CA MET A 512 1.66 10.77 7.65
C MET A 512 1.63 9.80 8.82
N ILE A 513 2.29 10.18 9.92
CA ILE A 513 2.35 9.41 11.15
C ILE A 513 1.67 10.23 12.25
N SER A 514 0.71 9.62 12.93
CA SER A 514 0.03 10.17 14.11
C SER A 514 0.32 9.29 15.31
N THR A 515 0.76 9.89 16.42
CA THR A 515 1.10 9.20 17.67
C THR A 515 0.16 9.65 18.78
N GLY A 516 -0.22 8.73 19.65
CA GLY A 516 -1.06 9.00 20.82
C GLY A 516 -0.28 9.53 22.03
N LYS A 517 1.04 9.30 22.09
CA LYS A 517 1.93 9.80 23.14
C LYS A 517 3.06 10.64 22.54
N GLU A 518 3.40 11.73 23.22
CA GLU A 518 4.45 12.65 22.79
C GLU A 518 5.84 11.98 22.80
N ASP A 519 6.18 11.22 23.84
CA ASP A 519 7.48 10.52 23.91
C ASP A 519 7.71 9.60 22.69
N PHE A 520 6.64 8.98 22.16
CA PHE A 520 6.78 8.11 21.00
C PHE A 520 6.97 8.89 19.70
N LYS A 521 6.36 10.08 19.59
CA LYS A 521 6.63 11.02 18.50
C LYS A 521 8.13 11.32 18.45
N ASP A 522 8.77 11.59 19.58
CA ASP A 522 10.18 11.97 19.63
C ASP A 522 11.11 10.81 19.24
N ILE A 523 10.77 9.57 19.63
CA ILE A 523 11.49 8.36 19.17
C ILE A 523 11.43 8.23 17.64
N ILE A 524 10.23 8.34 17.06
CA ILE A 524 10.05 8.23 15.59
C ILE A 524 10.76 9.38 14.87
N LEU A 525 10.74 10.58 15.45
CA LEU A 525 11.44 11.75 14.91
C LEU A 525 12.95 11.49 14.82
N ASN A 526 13.56 10.99 15.90
CA ASN A 526 14.99 10.69 15.96
C ASN A 526 15.43 9.60 14.96
N SER A 527 14.54 8.65 14.64
CA SER A 527 14.79 7.59 13.64
C SER A 527 14.29 7.92 12.22
N SER A 528 13.71 9.11 12.00
CA SER A 528 13.06 9.43 10.73
C SER A 528 14.01 9.49 9.54
N LYS A 529 15.27 9.87 9.76
CA LYS A 529 16.32 9.88 8.74
C LYS A 529 16.56 8.49 8.15
N GLU A 530 16.70 7.49 9.02
CA GLU A 530 16.87 6.09 8.62
C GLU A 530 15.66 5.59 7.82
N LEU A 531 14.45 5.91 8.29
CA LEU A 531 13.21 5.59 7.59
C LEU A 531 13.15 6.21 6.19
N LYS A 532 13.49 7.50 6.06
CA LYS A 532 13.49 8.21 4.77
C LYS A 532 14.47 7.55 3.78
N THR A 533 15.67 7.24 4.24
CA THR A 533 16.69 6.53 3.44
C THR A 533 16.21 5.15 2.99
N ALA A 534 15.62 4.36 3.90
CA ALA A 534 15.11 3.04 3.56
C ALA A 534 14.05 3.10 2.44
N ILE A 535 13.17 4.11 2.48
CA ILE A 535 12.14 4.31 1.47
C ILE A 535 12.74 4.70 0.11
N THR A 536 13.74 5.58 0.07
CA THR A 536 14.32 5.98 -1.20
C THR A 536 15.26 4.94 -1.81
N ASN A 537 15.88 4.09 -0.99
CA ASN A 537 16.57 2.88 -1.46
C ASN A 537 15.65 1.91 -2.22
N LEU A 538 14.34 1.92 -1.92
CA LEU A 538 13.33 1.18 -2.68
C LEU A 538 12.94 1.88 -4.00
N GLY A 539 13.57 3.00 -4.34
CA GLY A 539 13.33 3.78 -5.56
C GLY A 539 12.16 4.77 -5.46
N LEU A 540 11.61 4.97 -4.26
CA LEU A 540 10.49 5.88 -3.99
C LEU A 540 10.98 7.28 -3.60
N ILE A 541 10.19 8.30 -3.93
CA ILE A 541 10.45 9.71 -3.64
C ILE A 541 9.47 10.17 -2.58
N ILE A 542 9.97 10.55 -1.41
CA ILE A 542 9.14 11.11 -0.34
C ILE A 542 8.67 12.50 -0.76
N SER A 543 7.37 12.65 -0.88
CA SER A 543 6.75 13.87 -1.37
C SER A 543 6.05 14.69 -0.29
N SER A 544 5.81 14.06 0.86
CA SER A 544 5.50 14.71 2.13
C SER A 544 5.82 13.72 3.26
N PHE A 545 6.33 14.24 4.37
CA PHE A 545 6.53 13.49 5.61
C PHE A 545 6.00 14.33 6.75
N SER A 546 4.94 13.88 7.41
CA SER A 546 4.39 14.55 8.59
C SER A 546 4.34 13.59 9.77
N LEU A 547 4.74 14.09 10.93
CA LEU A 547 4.70 13.37 12.20
C LEU A 547 4.03 14.26 13.24
N THR A 548 2.88 13.81 13.74
CA THR A 548 2.03 14.59 14.66
C THR A 548 1.74 13.81 15.92
N HIS A 549 1.61 14.54 17.04
CA HIS A 549 1.05 14.01 18.28
C HIS A 549 -0.42 14.40 18.38
N LYS A 550 -1.26 13.44 18.73
CA LYS A 550 -2.69 13.60 18.95
C LYS A 550 -3.06 12.94 20.27
N ALA A 551 -3.19 13.75 21.33
CA ALA A 551 -3.46 13.28 22.69
C ALA A 551 -4.79 12.50 22.85
N LYS A 552 -5.74 12.66 21.90
CA LYS A 552 -6.94 11.84 21.77
C LYS A 552 -6.92 11.15 20.42
N PHE A 553 -6.05 10.16 20.30
CA PHE A 553 -6.01 9.28 19.13
C PHE A 553 -6.48 7.91 19.55
N GLU A 554 -7.75 7.62 19.28
CA GLU A 554 -8.22 6.25 19.27
C GLU A 554 -8.30 5.78 17.81
N PRO A 555 -7.44 4.85 17.37
CA PRO A 555 -7.40 4.38 15.99
C PRO A 555 -8.74 3.79 15.52
N TYR A 556 -9.61 3.44 16.46
CA TYR A 556 -10.96 2.89 16.26
C TYR A 556 -12.10 3.92 16.40
N ASN A 557 -11.87 5.11 16.95
CA ASN A 557 -12.93 6.07 17.32
C ASN A 557 -12.87 7.41 16.58
N GLU A 558 -11.82 7.72 15.80
CA GLU A 558 -11.88 8.85 14.87
C GLU A 558 -12.88 8.54 13.74
N GLN A 559 -14.10 9.07 13.93
CA GLN A 559 -15.27 9.06 13.05
C GLN A 559 -15.01 9.73 11.70
N LYS A 560 -14.11 9.17 10.90
CA LYS A 560 -14.19 9.31 9.46
C LYS A 560 -14.30 7.90 8.91
N PRO A 561 -15.20 7.65 7.95
CA PRO A 561 -15.10 6.44 7.15
C PRO A 561 -13.67 6.34 6.59
N PHE A 562 -13.30 5.24 5.92
CA PHE A 562 -12.12 5.27 5.05
C PHE A 562 -12.46 6.13 3.81
N ASP A 563 -12.86 7.37 4.08
CA ASP A 563 -13.32 8.42 3.21
C ASP A 563 -12.21 9.46 3.26
N LEU A 564 -11.29 9.28 2.32
CA LEU A 564 -10.30 10.27 1.94
C LEU A 564 -10.97 11.42 1.14
N GLY A 565 -12.30 11.55 1.18
CA GLY A 565 -13.09 12.58 0.50
C GLY A 565 -13.46 12.24 -0.95
N PHE A 566 -13.85 11.00 -1.27
CA PHE A 566 -14.02 10.58 -2.68
C PHE A 566 -15.38 9.98 -3.08
N SER A 567 -16.38 10.05 -2.22
CA SER A 567 -17.77 9.79 -2.63
C SER A 567 -18.39 11.01 -3.31
N VAL A 568 -17.76 11.53 -4.38
CA VAL A 568 -18.54 12.28 -5.38
C VAL A 568 -19.03 11.25 -6.38
N LYS A 569 -20.35 11.05 -6.33
CA LYS A 569 -21.18 10.19 -7.18
C LYS A 569 -20.61 10.06 -8.60
N ALA A 570 -20.55 8.81 -9.08
CA ALA A 570 -20.98 8.53 -10.44
C ALA A 570 -22.43 8.07 -10.33
#